data_AF-A0A2V6RUG2-F1
#
_entry.id   AF-A0A2V6RUG2-F1
#
_cell.length_a   1.000
_cell.length_b   1.000
_cell.length_c   1.000
_cell.angle_alpha   90.00
_cell.angle_beta   90.00
_cell.angle_gamma   90.00
#
_symmetry.space_group_name_H-M   'P 1'
#
loop_
_entity.id
_entity.type
_entity.pdbx_description
1 polymer ?
#
loop_
_entity_poly.entity_id
_entity_poly.type
_entity_poly.pdbx_seq_one_letter_code
_entity_poly.pdbx_strand_id
1 'polypeptide(L)'
;MAMSWPLDLEGAGGLAIGLLAGVAFGFILERGGLGDPKKLTGLFYLEDFTMLKVMFAAIAVAAAGIGALSLLGVLDLSRIAVQPTYLWPQAVGGLILGVGFALGGY
;
A
#
# COMPACT_ATOMS: atom_id res chain seq x y z
N MET A 1 -17.13 17.81 -9.96
CA MET A 1 -16.85 17.73 -11.41
C MET A 1 -15.36 17.42 -11.52
N ALA A 2 -15.00 16.14 -11.50
CA ALA A 2 -13.60 15.73 -11.58
C ALA A 2 -13.03 16.19 -12.92
N MET A 3 -11.83 16.77 -12.92
CA MET A 3 -11.12 17.10 -14.15
C MET A 3 -10.91 15.79 -14.94
N SER A 4 -11.51 15.69 -16.13
CA SER A 4 -11.22 14.60 -17.05
C SER A 4 -9.75 14.74 -17.45
N TRP A 5 -8.91 13.90 -16.86
CA TRP A 5 -7.48 13.90 -17.12
C TRP A 5 -7.25 13.70 -18.63
N PRO A 6 -6.39 14.49 -19.28
CA PRO A 6 -6.26 14.51 -20.75
C PRO A 6 -5.55 13.27 -21.33
N LEU A 7 -5.18 12.30 -20.50
CA LEU A 7 -4.65 11.02 -20.94
C LEU A 7 -5.78 9.99 -20.87
N ASP A 8 -6.32 9.60 -22.02
CA ASP A 8 -7.21 8.44 -22.13
C ASP A 8 -6.41 7.18 -21.81
N LEU A 9 -6.40 6.79 -20.53
CA LEU A 9 -5.71 5.59 -20.03
C LEU A 9 -6.48 4.29 -20.32
N GLU A 10 -7.31 4.30 -21.36
CA GLU A 10 -8.10 3.17 -21.78
C GLU A 10 -7.25 2.29 -22.72
N GLY A 11 -6.79 1.14 -22.24
CA GLY A 11 -5.97 0.19 -22.99
C GLY A 11 -4.48 0.21 -22.62
N ALA A 12 -3.60 0.12 -23.63
CA ALA A 12 -2.16 -0.09 -23.42
C ALA A 12 -1.46 1.03 -22.65
N GLY A 13 -1.92 2.28 -22.78
CA GLY A 13 -1.36 3.42 -22.03
C GLY A 13 -1.57 3.29 -20.52
N GLY A 14 -2.77 2.88 -20.09
CA GLY A 14 -3.06 2.60 -18.68
C GLY A 14 -2.23 1.45 -18.12
N LEU A 15 -2.05 0.38 -18.91
CA LEU A 15 -1.20 -0.76 -18.53
C LEU A 15 0.27 -0.35 -18.38
N ALA A 16 0.79 0.49 -19.28
CA ALA A 16 2.15 0.99 -19.21
C ALA A 16 2.38 1.85 -17.96
N ILE A 17 1.45 2.76 -17.64
CA ILE A 17 1.54 3.57 -16.42
C ILE A 17 1.42 2.68 -15.17
N GLY A 18 0.51 1.70 -15.16
CA GLY A 18 0.39 0.73 -14.07
C GLY A 18 1.69 -0.05 -13.85
N LEU A 19 2.34 -0.48 -14.93
CA LEU A 19 3.64 -1.16 -14.87
C LEU A 19 4.72 -0.24 -14.31
N LEU A 20 4.81 1.00 -14.81
CA LEU A 20 5.78 1.99 -14.32
C LEU A 20 5.56 2.32 -12.85
N ALA A 21 4.31 2.49 -12.42
CA ALA A 21 3.96 2.71 -11.03
C ALA A 21 4.34 1.52 -10.15
N GLY A 22 4.10 0.28 -10.61
CA GLY A 22 4.50 -0.94 -9.91
C GLY A 22 6.02 -1.07 -9.77
N VAL A 23 6.78 -0.80 -10.84
CA VAL A 23 8.25 -0.82 -10.81
C VAL A 23 8.79 0.27 -9.87
N ALA A 24 8.25 1.49 -9.97
CA ALA A 24 8.65 2.59 -9.09
C ALA A 24 8.36 2.27 -7.62
N PHE A 25 7.18 1.70 -7.33
CA PHE A 25 6.81 1.25 -6.00
C PHE A 25 7.78 0.19 -5.46
N GLY A 26 8.06 -0.85 -6.25
CA GLY A 26 9.02 -1.90 -5.88
C GLY A 26 10.43 -1.35 -5.61
N PHE A 27 10.92 -0.45 -6.47
CA PHE A 27 12.22 0.19 -6.28
C PHE A 27 12.28 1.01 -4.98
N ILE A 28 11.21 1.75 -4.64
CA ILE A 28 11.14 2.51 -3.38
C ILE A 28 11.13 1.57 -2.17
N LEU A 29 10.41 0.45 -2.23
CA LEU A 29 10.39 -0.55 -1.15
C LEU A 29 11.76 -1.20 -0.91
N GLU A 30 12.46 -1.55 -1.99
CA GLU A 30 13.79 -2.13 -1.92
C GLU A 30 14.78 -1.14 -1.30
N ARG A 31 14.73 0.14 -1.71
CA ARG A 31 15.51 1.23 -1.11
C ARG A 31 15.14 1.49 0.35
N GLY A 32 13.87 1.30 0.72
CA GLY A 32 13.39 1.37 2.10
C GLY A 32 13.87 0.21 2.98
N GLY A 33 14.49 -0.82 2.40
CA GLY A 33 14.98 -2.00 3.11
C GLY A 33 13.87 -2.94 3.58
N LEU A 34 12.64 -2.76 3.11
CA LEU A 34 11.50 -3.65 3.42
C LEU A 34 11.64 -5.03 2.76
N GLY A 35 12.58 -5.19 1.82
CA GLY A 35 12.96 -6.48 1.26
C GLY A 35 13.95 -7.28 2.11
N ASP A 36 14.48 -6.71 3.21
CA ASP A 36 15.40 -7.42 4.11
C ASP A 36 14.60 -8.20 5.18
N PRO A 37 14.66 -9.54 5.19
CA PRO A 37 13.95 -10.38 6.16
C PRO A 37 14.31 -10.08 7.61
N LYS A 38 15.53 -9.60 7.86
CA LYS A 38 15.98 -9.26 9.22
C LYS A 38 15.21 -8.07 9.79
N LYS A 39 14.84 -7.11 8.94
CA LYS A 39 14.04 -5.95 9.36
C LYS A 39 12.57 -6.29 9.57
N LEU A 40 12.07 -7.32 8.87
CA LEU A 40 10.71 -7.83 9.06
C LEU A 40 10.60 -8.63 10.37
N THR A 41 11.51 -9.58 10.58
CA THR A 41 11.59 -10.34 11.83
C THR A 41 11.94 -9.49 13.04
N GLY A 42 12.80 -8.47 12.88
CA GLY A 42 13.21 -7.55 13.94
C GLY A 42 12.05 -6.83 14.64
N LEU A 43 10.91 -6.66 13.95
CA LEU A 43 9.69 -6.14 14.57
C LEU A 43 9.11 -7.11 15.62
N PHE A 44 9.09 -8.41 15.32
CA PHE A 44 8.59 -9.45 16.24
C PHE A 44 9.50 -9.63 17.45
N TYR A 45 10.81 -9.43 17.26
CA TYR A 45 11.79 -9.42 18.34
C TYR A 45 11.88 -8.09 19.08
N LEU A 46 11.11 -7.07 18.68
CA LEU A 46 11.13 -5.72 19.25
C LEU A 46 12.50 -5.01 19.14
N GLU A 47 13.36 -5.46 18.22
CA GLU A 47 14.70 -4.91 17.98
C GLU A 47 14.67 -3.80 16.93
N ASP A 48 13.82 -3.94 15.91
CA ASP A 48 13.73 -2.97 14.80
C ASP A 48 12.26 -2.65 14.46
N PHE A 49 11.86 -1.40 14.70
CA PHE A 49 10.52 -0.89 14.38
C PHE A 49 10.44 -0.19 13.02
N THR A 50 11.46 -0.34 12.16
CA THR A 50 11.51 0.32 10.85
C THR A 50 10.27 0.00 10.01
N MET A 51 9.86 -1.27 9.94
CA MET A 51 8.67 -1.67 9.20
C MET A 51 7.41 -0.95 9.70
N LEU A 52 7.21 -0.95 11.02
CA LEU A 52 6.06 -0.30 11.67
C LEU A 52 6.01 1.19 11.33
N LYS A 53 7.14 1.89 11.47
CA LYS A 53 7.24 3.32 11.18
C LYS A 53 6.94 3.63 9.72
N VAL A 54 7.49 2.84 8.78
CA VAL A 54 7.28 3.07 7.35
C VAL A 54 5.83 2.81 6.95
N MET A 55 5.20 1.74 7.46
CA MET A 55 3.79 1.47 7.16
C MET A 55 2.86 2.55 7.67
N PHE A 56 3.01 2.99 8.94
CA PHE A 56 2.18 4.06 9.48
C PHE A 56 2.41 5.40 8.77
N ALA A 57 3.66 5.75 8.47
CA ALA A 57 3.97 6.95 7.71
C ALA A 57 3.37 6.90 6.29
N ALA A 58 3.49 5.76 5.61
CA ALA A 58 2.91 5.58 4.28
C ALA A 58 1.38 5.71 4.29
N ILE A 59 0.70 5.11 5.27
CA ILE A 59 -0.76 5.25 5.44
C ILE A 59 -1.15 6.70 5.70
N ALA A 60 -0.45 7.40 6.60
CA ALA A 60 -0.73 8.79 6.92
C ALA A 60 -0.51 9.71 5.70
N VAL A 61 0.61 9.54 4.98
CA VAL A 61 0.93 10.29 3.77
C VAL A 61 -0.08 10.00 2.66
N ALA A 62 -0.48 8.74 2.47
CA ALA A 62 -1.49 8.37 1.49
C ALA A 62 -2.86 8.98 1.81
N ALA A 63 -3.30 8.91 3.07
CA ALA A 63 -4.57 9.50 3.51
C ALA A 63 -4.58 11.03 3.32
N ALA A 64 -3.51 11.70 3.73
CA ALA A 64 -3.34 13.14 3.53
C ALA A 64 -3.29 13.52 2.04
N GLY A 65 -2.56 12.74 1.23
CA GLY A 65 -2.44 12.93 -0.21
C GLY A 65 -3.77 12.76 -0.93
N ILE A 66 -4.52 11.68 -0.65
CA ILE A 66 -5.85 11.44 -1.18
C ILE A 66 -6.79 12.60 -0.84
N GLY A 67 -6.77 13.08 0.41
CA GLY A 67 -7.54 14.24 0.84
C GLY A 67 -7.18 15.51 0.06
N ALA A 68 -5.88 15.81 -0.07
CA ALA A 68 -5.40 16.96 -0.82
C ALA A 68 -5.77 16.90 -2.31
N LEU A 69 -5.60 15.74 -2.95
CA LEU A 69 -5.98 15.55 -4.36
C LEU A 69 -7.49 15.65 -4.57
N SER A 70 -8.29 15.22 -3.59
CA SER A 70 -9.75 15.37 -3.62
C SER A 70 -10.16 16.84 -3.54
N LEU A 71 -9.53 17.63 -2.66
CA LEU A 71 -9.78 19.08 -2.54
C LEU A 71 -9.42 19.84 -3.82
N LEU A 72 -8.37 19.40 -4.52
CA LEU A 72 -7.95 19.98 -5.80
C LEU A 72 -8.83 19.54 -6.99
N GLY A 73 -9.83 18.67 -6.77
CA GLY A 73 -10.71 18.17 -7.82
C GLY A 73 -10.05 17.19 -8.80
N VAL A 74 -8.84 16.72 -8.48
CA VAL A 74 -8.06 15.76 -9.30
C VAL A 74 -8.53 14.33 -9.05
N LEU A 75 -8.97 14.02 -7.82
CA LEU A 75 -9.37 12.68 -7.40
C LEU A 75 -10.84 12.67 -6.97
N ASP A 76 -11.64 11.81 -7.60
CA ASP A 76 -13.03 11.57 -7.21
C ASP A 76 -13.11 10.41 -6.21
N LEU A 77 -13.44 10.72 -4.95
CA LEU A 77 -13.55 9.73 -3.89
C LEU A 77 -14.66 8.70 -4.17
N SER A 78 -15.69 9.04 -4.97
CA SER A 78 -16.75 8.07 -5.29
C SER A 78 -16.29 6.95 -6.21
N ARG A 79 -15.13 7.11 -6.87
CA ARG A 79 -14.51 6.07 -7.70
C ARG A 79 -13.51 5.21 -6.95
N ILE A 80 -13.21 5.55 -5.70
CA ILE A 80 -12.34 4.73 -4.84
C ILE A 80 -13.19 3.60 -4.26
N ALA A 81 -12.83 2.36 -4.57
CA ALA A 81 -13.47 1.20 -3.98
C ALA A 81 -13.03 1.04 -2.51
N VAL A 82 -13.94 1.31 -1.58
CA VAL A 82 -13.74 1.01 -0.16
C VAL A 82 -14.36 -0.35 0.13
N GLN A 83 -13.52 -1.33 0.48
CA GLN A 83 -13.99 -2.67 0.79
C GLN A 83 -14.74 -2.68 2.13
N PRO A 84 -15.93 -3.33 2.23
CA PRO A 84 -16.63 -3.49 3.50
C PRO A 84 -15.78 -4.21 4.55
N THR A 85 -15.89 -3.76 5.80
CA THR A 85 -15.19 -4.32 6.94
C THR A 85 -15.89 -5.58 7.45
N TYR A 86 -15.30 -6.74 7.18
CA TYR A 86 -15.76 -8.01 7.72
C TYR A 86 -14.82 -8.47 8.84
N LEU A 87 -15.19 -8.19 10.08
CA LEU A 87 -14.33 -8.43 11.25
C LEU A 87 -13.89 -9.89 11.37
N TRP A 88 -14.81 -10.84 11.22
CA TRP A 88 -14.51 -12.26 11.42
C TRP A 88 -13.60 -12.84 10.31
N PRO A 89 -13.92 -12.70 9.01
CA PRO A 89 -13.02 -13.12 7.94
C PRO A 89 -11.65 -12.42 7.97
N GLN A 90 -11.60 -11.12 8.27
CA GLN A 90 -10.34 -10.37 8.32
C GLN A 90 -9.47 -10.83 9.50
N ALA A 91 -10.06 -11.06 10.67
CA ALA A 91 -9.33 -11.59 11.82
C ALA A 91 -8.79 -12.99 11.56
N VAL A 92 -9.62 -13.90 11.02
CA VAL A 92 -9.20 -15.27 10.70
C VAL A 92 -8.12 -15.28 9.61
N GLY A 93 -8.31 -14.50 8.53
CA GLY A 93 -7.33 -14.40 7.45
C GLY A 93 -6.00 -13.80 7.91
N GLY A 94 -6.05 -12.75 8.74
CA GLY A 94 -4.86 -12.15 9.33
C GLY A 94 -4.11 -13.11 10.26
N LEU A 95 -4.84 -13.92 11.04
CA LEU A 95 -4.23 -14.92 11.92
C LEU A 95 -3.56 -16.05 11.11
N ILE A 96 -4.21 -16.55 10.06
CA ILE A 96 -3.62 -17.57 9.18
C ILE A 96 -2.33 -17.04 8.52
N LEU A 97 -2.37 -15.80 8.01
CA LEU A 97 -1.21 -15.17 7.39
C LEU A 97 -0.07 -14.95 8.40
N GLY A 98 -0.39 -14.51 9.62
CA GLY A 98 0.59 -14.33 10.69
C GLY A 98 1.23 -15.65 11.15
N VAL A 99 0.44 -16.72 11.29
CA VAL A 99 0.96 -18.05 11.59
C VAL A 99 1.85 -18.56 10.45
N GLY A 100 1.44 -18.37 9.20
CA GLY A 100 2.25 -18.72 8.03
C GLY A 100 3.58 -17.97 8.00
N PHE A 101 3.58 -16.69 8.36
CA PHE A 101 4.77 -15.86 8.46
C PHE A 101 5.75 -16.40 9.54
N ALA A 102 5.23 -16.64 10.75
CA ALA A 102 6.02 -17.19 11.85
C ALA A 102 6.62 -18.58 11.54
N LEU A 103 5.86 -19.45 10.85
CA LEU A 103 6.32 -20.78 10.45
C LEU A 103 7.29 -20.74 9.25
N GLY A 104 7.16 -19.74 8.37
CA GLY A 104 7.99 -19.57 7.18
C GLY A 104 9.42 -19.09 7.46
N GLY A 105 9.72 -18.68 8.69
CA GLY A 105 11.05 -18.20 9.07
C GLY A 105 11.42 -16.82 8.49
N TYR A 106 10.41 -16.04 8.11
CA TYR A 106 10.50 -14.64 7.70
C TYR A 106 9.83 -13.74 8.72
#